data_AF-A0A357EKV4-F1
#
_entry.id   AF-A0A357EKV4-F1
#
_cell.length_a   1.000
_cell.length_b   1.000
_cell.length_c   1.000
_cell.angle_alpha   90.00
_cell.angle_beta   90.00
_cell.angle_gamma   90.00
#
_symmetry.space_group_name_H-M   'P 1'
#
loop_
_entity.id
_entity.type
_entity.pdbx_description
1 polymer ?
#
loop_
_entity_poly.entity_id
_entity_poly.type
_entity_poly.pdbx_seq_one_letter_code
_entity_poly.pdbx_strand_id
1 'polypeptide(L)'
;MNDFTETDHPLFSACTKFFQQVVLLTCWIPVIASAGPAHAGQATAAPMKPPAVSTHTQSVILFILEGIDRHSLKIGPMPTLNRLAIEGATTWSAHTVAPPLRLPAMASLLTGLPIDQHGISWNTFEFSRGYPRPPTLFDYLDLGGGLDSAIFFMDESLYQLAKPAPYTDYQVCGLLRPECNPDRLVAYIRQYLKKASSGHGYGHAVLALPHLLVVHLPAPERAGTAHGWSSKEYRDALRSVDHAMRATLDLFKKHGLLARTTIFVTALNGTGVGQAPTAGAKPPTTTDSPLVPWIVSGAGIKGGHTIQQPVSILDTGATVMRTLAVDTHTEWESRVVEEVFQNPPAVASASSTSR
;
A
#
# COMPACT_ATOMS: atom_id res chain seq x y z
N MET A 1 46.77 -37.86 -17.56
CA MET A 1 46.77 -38.39 -18.93
C MET A 1 46.03 -37.37 -19.78
N ASN A 2 46.83 -36.61 -20.55
CA ASN A 2 46.51 -35.62 -21.60
C ASN A 2 45.66 -34.42 -21.15
N ASP A 3 46.21 -33.26 -20.79
CA ASP A 3 47.20 -32.38 -21.47
C ASP A 3 46.63 -31.82 -22.78
N PHE A 4 46.16 -30.57 -22.74
CA PHE A 4 46.01 -29.72 -23.93
C PHE A 4 46.28 -28.25 -23.57
N THR A 5 47.17 -27.72 -24.38
CA THR A 5 47.96 -26.51 -24.25
C THR A 5 47.25 -25.24 -24.69
N GLU A 6 47.66 -24.18 -24.03
CA GLU A 6 47.59 -22.75 -24.34
C GLU A 6 48.05 -22.43 -25.79
N THR A 7 47.28 -21.60 -26.49
CA THR A 7 47.75 -20.82 -27.64
C THR A 7 47.21 -19.40 -27.54
N ASP A 8 48.14 -18.49 -27.23
CA ASP A 8 48.01 -17.04 -27.32
C ASP A 8 47.81 -16.56 -28.77
N HIS A 9 47.02 -15.50 -28.94
CA HIS A 9 47.27 -14.51 -29.99
C HIS A 9 47.08 -13.08 -29.45
N PRO A 10 47.98 -12.14 -29.79
CA PRO A 10 48.13 -10.86 -29.10
C PRO A 10 47.59 -9.69 -29.93
N LEU A 11 46.77 -8.81 -29.35
CA LEU A 11 46.54 -7.48 -29.91
C LEU A 11 46.31 -6.47 -28.78
N PHE A 12 47.06 -5.36 -28.88
CA PHE A 12 47.00 -4.11 -28.12
C PHE A 12 47.77 -4.01 -26.79
N SER A 13 49.07 -3.80 -26.93
CA SER A 13 49.87 -3.01 -25.98
C SER A 13 50.27 -1.67 -26.60
N ALA A 14 50.15 -0.62 -25.77
CA ALA A 14 50.87 0.65 -25.80
C ALA A 14 50.59 1.68 -26.92
N CYS A 15 50.03 2.83 -26.51
CA CYS A 15 50.58 4.11 -26.97
C CYS A 15 50.56 5.14 -25.84
N THR A 16 51.73 5.75 -25.68
CA THR A 16 52.27 6.43 -24.51
C THR A 16 51.78 7.88 -24.38
N LYS A 17 51.78 8.37 -23.14
CA LYS A 17 51.80 9.78 -22.73
C LYS A 17 52.73 10.62 -23.62
N PHE A 18 52.27 11.80 -24.09
CA PHE A 18 53.01 13.06 -24.20
C PHE A 18 52.15 14.10 -24.95
N PHE A 19 51.73 15.19 -24.30
CA PHE A 19 52.06 16.56 -24.72
C PHE A 19 51.40 17.64 -23.84
N GLN A 20 52.26 18.55 -23.43
CA GLN A 20 52.06 19.79 -22.68
C GLN A 20 51.08 20.81 -23.30
N GLN A 21 50.55 21.63 -22.39
CA GLN A 21 50.34 23.09 -22.47
C GLN A 21 49.40 23.63 -23.55
N VAL A 22 48.22 24.06 -23.09
CA VAL A 22 47.53 25.22 -23.66
C VAL A 22 47.30 26.24 -22.54
N VAL A 23 47.95 27.38 -22.73
CA VAL A 23 47.87 28.62 -21.95
C VAL A 23 46.48 29.22 -22.10
N LEU A 24 45.79 29.49 -20.98
CA LEU A 24 44.64 30.39 -20.96
C LEU A 24 44.88 31.46 -19.89
N LEU A 25 45.13 32.68 -20.37
CA LEU A 25 45.08 33.91 -19.59
C LEU A 25 43.69 34.05 -18.97
N THR A 26 43.62 34.23 -17.66
CA THR A 26 42.44 34.77 -16.98
C THR A 26 42.81 36.04 -16.22
N CYS A 27 42.13 37.13 -16.61
CA CYS A 27 42.22 38.45 -16.03
C CYS A 27 41.97 38.42 -14.52
N TRP A 28 42.88 39.01 -13.75
CA TRP A 28 42.63 39.45 -12.39
C TRP A 28 41.77 40.72 -12.44
N ILE A 29 40.53 40.63 -11.94
CA ILE A 29 39.72 41.79 -11.57
C ILE A 29 39.78 41.89 -10.04
N PRO A 30 40.27 43.00 -9.45
CA PRO A 30 40.20 43.19 -8.01
C PRO A 30 38.76 43.57 -7.63
N VAL A 31 38.08 42.71 -6.87
CA VAL A 31 36.82 43.05 -6.21
C VAL A 31 37.14 43.92 -4.99
N ILE A 32 36.75 45.19 -5.04
CA ILE A 32 36.80 46.11 -3.92
C ILE A 32 35.73 45.67 -2.91
N ALA A 33 36.16 45.17 -1.75
CA ALA A 33 35.27 44.85 -0.64
C ALA A 33 34.89 46.13 0.12
N SER A 34 33.68 46.64 -0.11
CA SER A 34 33.06 47.65 0.76
C SER A 34 32.44 46.96 1.97
N ALA A 35 33.08 47.11 3.13
CA ALA A 35 32.54 46.69 4.42
C ALA A 35 31.39 47.63 4.84
N GLY A 36 30.14 47.19 4.65
CA GLY A 36 28.96 47.79 5.27
C GLY A 36 28.66 47.14 6.62
N PRO A 37 28.20 47.89 7.64
CA PRO A 37 27.93 47.35 8.97
C PRO A 37 26.72 46.41 8.92
N ALA A 38 26.96 45.12 9.20
CA ALA A 38 25.91 44.11 9.35
C ALA A 38 25.08 44.41 10.61
N HIS A 39 23.87 44.94 10.41
CA HIS A 39 22.84 44.94 11.44
C HIS A 39 22.36 43.50 11.64
N ALA A 40 22.70 42.91 12.79
CA ALA A 40 22.16 41.63 13.23
C ALA A 40 20.66 41.79 13.56
N GLY A 41 19.81 41.70 12.54
CA GLY A 41 18.38 41.48 12.72
C GLY A 41 18.17 40.04 13.17
N GLN A 42 17.82 39.83 14.44
CA GLN A 42 17.30 38.55 14.91
C GLN A 42 15.97 38.28 14.19
N ALA A 43 16.02 37.45 13.15
CA ALA A 43 14.82 36.87 12.56
C ALA A 43 14.25 35.86 13.55
N THR A 44 13.22 36.28 14.30
CA THR A 44 12.36 35.38 15.04
C THR A 44 11.70 34.42 14.06
N ALA A 45 12.11 33.16 14.08
CA ALA A 45 11.47 32.11 13.31
C ALA A 45 10.01 31.99 13.77
N ALA A 46 9.08 32.38 12.89
CA ALA A 46 7.66 32.16 13.13
C ALA A 46 7.41 30.65 13.31
N PRO A 47 6.51 30.24 14.21
CA PRO A 47 6.18 28.83 14.39
C PRO A 47 5.68 28.28 13.05
N MET A 48 6.41 27.30 12.52
CA MET A 48 6.10 26.66 11.24
C MET A 48 4.76 25.95 11.40
N LYS A 49 3.71 26.51 10.77
CA LYS A 49 2.38 25.90 10.70
C LYS A 49 2.56 24.46 10.18
N PRO A 50 1.97 23.43 10.85
CA PRO A 50 2.06 22.07 10.35
C PRO A 50 1.61 22.06 8.88
N PRO A 51 2.31 21.32 7.99
CA PRO A 51 1.99 21.31 6.58
C PRO A 51 0.50 20.96 6.42
N ALA A 52 -0.25 21.84 5.77
CA ALA A 52 -1.65 21.61 5.52
C ALA A 52 -1.78 20.34 4.66
N VAL A 53 -2.66 19.44 5.09
CA VAL A 53 -3.00 18.25 4.30
C VAL A 53 -3.61 18.72 2.97
N SER A 54 -3.11 18.17 1.86
CA SER A 54 -3.57 18.54 0.52
C SER A 54 -5.03 18.11 0.31
N THR A 55 -5.81 18.94 -0.38
CA THR A 55 -7.14 18.57 -0.87
C THR A 55 -7.08 17.64 -2.09
N HIS A 56 -5.92 17.54 -2.73
CA HIS A 56 -5.66 16.65 -3.87
C HIS A 56 -4.73 15.50 -3.47
N THR A 57 -5.18 14.27 -3.69
CA THR A 57 -4.41 13.05 -3.45
C THR A 57 -3.51 12.73 -4.65
N GLN A 58 -2.27 12.32 -4.40
CA GLN A 58 -1.34 11.82 -5.42
C GLN A 58 -0.93 10.37 -5.19
N SER A 59 -1.11 9.87 -3.97
CA SER A 59 -0.75 8.50 -3.62
C SER A 59 -1.75 7.90 -2.63
N VAL A 60 -1.87 6.59 -2.62
CA VAL A 60 -2.68 5.82 -1.69
C VAL A 60 -1.80 4.81 -0.97
N ILE A 61 -1.99 4.67 0.34
CA ILE A 61 -1.53 3.50 1.08
C ILE A 61 -2.77 2.71 1.51
N LEU A 62 -2.82 1.44 1.15
CA LEU A 62 -3.87 0.52 1.54
C LEU A 62 -3.28 -0.55 2.48
N PHE A 63 -3.57 -0.40 3.77
CA PHE A 63 -3.27 -1.42 4.77
C PHE A 63 -4.40 -2.45 4.81
N ILE A 64 -4.03 -3.71 4.61
CA ILE A 64 -4.96 -4.85 4.63
C ILE A 64 -4.52 -5.76 5.77
N LEU A 65 -5.36 -5.85 6.79
CA LEU A 65 -5.08 -6.58 8.03
C LEU A 65 -5.84 -7.91 8.05
N GLU A 66 -5.45 -8.81 8.95
CA GLU A 66 -6.25 -10.00 9.27
C GLU A 66 -6.33 -10.21 10.78
N GLY A 67 -7.42 -10.81 11.23
CA GLY A 67 -7.69 -11.08 12.63
C GLY A 67 -7.87 -9.79 13.41
N ILE A 68 -8.42 -8.74 12.80
CA ILE A 68 -8.66 -7.45 13.45
C ILE A 68 -10.10 -7.03 13.27
N ASP A 69 -10.73 -6.72 14.38
CA ASP A 69 -12.09 -6.20 14.50
C ASP A 69 -12.18 -5.18 15.65
N ARG A 70 -13.38 -4.68 15.94
CA ARG A 70 -13.60 -3.75 17.06
C ARG A 70 -13.24 -4.35 18.42
N HIS A 71 -13.35 -5.66 18.59
CA HIS A 71 -13.01 -6.34 19.85
C HIS A 71 -11.50 -6.33 20.10
N SER A 72 -10.71 -6.48 19.03
CA SER A 72 -9.24 -6.51 19.06
C SER A 72 -8.63 -5.29 19.76
N LEU A 73 -9.24 -4.11 19.60
CA LEU A 73 -8.81 -2.88 20.27
C LEU A 73 -8.93 -2.91 21.81
N LYS A 74 -9.76 -3.80 22.35
CA LYS A 74 -9.87 -4.01 23.80
C LYS A 74 -8.76 -4.92 24.33
N ILE A 75 -8.16 -5.72 23.45
CA ILE A 75 -7.16 -6.74 23.80
C ILE A 75 -5.74 -6.15 23.80
N GLY A 76 -5.41 -5.34 22.79
CA GLY A 76 -4.09 -4.71 22.67
C GLY A 76 -4.17 -3.31 22.09
N PRO A 77 -3.33 -2.37 22.56
CA PRO A 77 -3.33 -0.99 22.05
C PRO A 77 -2.78 -0.95 20.61
N MET A 78 -3.54 -0.31 19.73
CA MET A 78 -3.15 0.01 18.35
C MET A 78 -3.27 1.53 18.12
N PRO A 79 -2.34 2.33 18.66
CA PRO A 79 -2.45 3.79 18.67
C PRO A 79 -2.43 4.40 17.26
N THR A 80 -1.70 3.81 16.31
CA THR A 80 -1.66 4.28 14.93
C THR A 80 -2.99 4.05 14.24
N LEU A 81 -3.53 2.82 14.34
CA LEU A 81 -4.86 2.49 13.81
C LEU A 81 -5.94 3.39 14.42
N ASN A 82 -5.93 3.54 15.76
CA ASN A 82 -6.90 4.37 16.47
C ASN A 82 -6.80 5.85 16.07
N ARG A 83 -5.59 6.37 15.86
CA ARG A 83 -5.38 7.72 15.36
C ARG A 83 -5.98 7.90 13.97
N LEU A 84 -5.70 7.00 13.02
CA LEU A 84 -6.26 7.06 11.66
C LEU A 84 -7.80 7.02 11.71
N ALA A 85 -8.36 6.22 12.61
CA ALA A 85 -9.80 6.12 12.79
C ALA A 85 -10.44 7.43 13.32
N ILE A 86 -9.78 8.09 14.28
CA ILE A 86 -10.24 9.36 14.87
C ILE A 86 -10.06 10.54 13.91
N GLU A 87 -8.92 10.60 13.22
CA GLU A 87 -8.58 11.71 12.32
C GLU A 87 -9.24 11.58 10.94
N GLY A 88 -9.80 10.42 10.59
CA GLY A 88 -10.38 10.12 9.28
C GLY A 88 -11.89 9.88 9.28
N ALA A 89 -12.35 9.20 8.23
CA ALA A 89 -13.67 8.65 8.06
C ALA A 89 -13.67 7.15 8.41
N THR A 90 -14.57 6.71 9.28
CA THR A 90 -14.50 5.34 9.85
C THR A 90 -15.86 4.68 9.99
N THR A 91 -15.91 3.38 9.70
CA THR A 91 -16.87 2.42 10.26
C THR A 91 -16.12 1.23 10.84
N TRP A 92 -16.62 0.70 11.97
CA TRP A 92 -16.12 -0.54 12.58
C TRP A 92 -16.98 -1.75 12.22
N SER A 93 -17.92 -1.54 11.29
CA SER A 93 -19.00 -2.46 10.98
C SER A 93 -19.08 -2.78 9.48
N ALA A 94 -17.94 -2.77 8.77
CA ALA A 94 -17.93 -3.14 7.36
C ALA A 94 -18.07 -4.66 7.21
N HIS A 95 -18.79 -5.09 6.17
CA HIS A 95 -18.99 -6.50 5.86
C HIS A 95 -17.83 -7.05 5.04
N THR A 96 -17.35 -8.25 5.41
CA THR A 96 -16.48 -9.07 4.58
C THR A 96 -17.29 -10.16 3.85
N VAL A 97 -16.64 -10.87 2.93
CA VAL A 97 -17.26 -11.98 2.20
C VAL A 97 -17.41 -13.24 3.05
N ALA A 98 -18.28 -14.14 2.58
CA ALA A 98 -18.54 -15.41 3.21
C ALA A 98 -18.15 -16.57 2.27
N PRO A 99 -17.21 -17.46 2.65
CA PRO A 99 -16.52 -17.48 3.93
C PRO A 99 -15.41 -16.40 4.05
N PRO A 100 -15.08 -15.90 5.26
CA PRO A 100 -14.12 -14.80 5.48
C PRO A 100 -12.66 -15.25 5.43
N LEU A 101 -12.31 -15.98 4.37
CA LEU A 101 -10.99 -16.55 4.18
C LEU A 101 -10.09 -15.53 3.47
N ARG A 102 -8.80 -15.53 3.81
CA ARG A 102 -7.78 -14.61 3.28
C ARG A 102 -7.84 -14.46 1.77
N LEU A 103 -7.61 -15.54 1.03
CA LEU A 103 -7.45 -15.47 -0.42
C LEU A 103 -8.77 -15.08 -1.13
N PRO A 104 -9.94 -15.67 -0.79
CA PRO A 104 -11.23 -15.23 -1.32
C PRO A 104 -11.54 -13.77 -1.00
N ALA A 105 -11.36 -13.33 0.25
CA ALA A 105 -11.65 -11.96 0.66
C ALA A 105 -10.70 -10.94 0.00
N MET A 106 -9.41 -11.27 -0.13
CA MET A 106 -8.46 -10.42 -0.86
C MET A 106 -8.85 -10.33 -2.34
N ALA A 107 -9.27 -11.43 -2.96
CA ALA A 107 -9.76 -11.40 -4.33
C ALA A 107 -10.97 -10.47 -4.45
N SER A 108 -11.97 -10.60 -3.58
CA SER A 108 -13.15 -9.73 -3.59
C SER A 108 -12.81 -8.26 -3.37
N LEU A 109 -11.86 -7.95 -2.49
CA LEU A 109 -11.37 -6.59 -2.25
C LEU A 109 -10.71 -6.00 -3.50
N LEU A 110 -9.87 -6.79 -4.17
CA LEU A 110 -9.10 -6.35 -5.34
C LEU A 110 -9.91 -6.33 -6.63
N THR A 111 -10.95 -7.15 -6.76
CA THR A 111 -11.77 -7.21 -7.96
C THR A 111 -13.14 -6.57 -7.77
N GLY A 112 -13.50 -6.06 -6.58
CA GLY A 112 -14.83 -5.51 -6.33
C GLY A 112 -15.98 -6.48 -6.60
N LEU A 113 -15.74 -7.78 -6.60
CA LEU A 113 -16.69 -8.84 -6.96
C LEU A 113 -16.91 -9.79 -5.78
N PRO A 114 -18.09 -10.42 -5.67
CA PRO A 114 -18.30 -11.50 -4.73
C PRO A 114 -17.63 -12.82 -5.18
N ILE A 115 -17.51 -13.78 -4.26
CA ILE A 115 -16.80 -15.06 -4.46
C ILE A 115 -17.33 -15.87 -5.64
N ASP A 116 -18.65 -15.90 -5.82
CA ASP A 116 -19.32 -16.62 -6.90
C ASP A 116 -19.01 -16.03 -8.28
N GLN A 117 -18.66 -14.75 -8.35
CA GLN A 117 -18.31 -14.07 -9.61
C GLN A 117 -16.83 -14.12 -9.93
N HIS A 118 -15.94 -13.87 -8.96
CA HIS A 118 -14.50 -14.00 -9.21
C HIS A 118 -13.99 -15.44 -9.15
N GLY A 119 -14.78 -16.36 -8.59
CA GLY A 119 -14.54 -17.80 -8.62
C GLY A 119 -13.43 -18.30 -7.69
N ILE A 120 -12.86 -17.44 -6.84
CA ILE A 120 -11.80 -17.82 -5.89
C ILE A 120 -12.44 -18.21 -4.56
N SER A 121 -12.69 -19.51 -4.39
CA SER A 121 -13.38 -20.09 -3.22
C SER A 121 -12.47 -20.96 -2.32
N TRP A 122 -11.16 -20.96 -2.57
CA TRP A 122 -10.16 -21.71 -1.82
C TRP A 122 -9.16 -20.77 -1.14
N ASN A 123 -8.43 -21.25 -0.13
CA ASN A 123 -7.58 -20.40 0.73
C ASN A 123 -6.08 -20.71 0.70
N THR A 124 -5.63 -21.44 -0.30
CA THR A 124 -4.23 -21.88 -0.46
C THR A 124 -3.71 -21.47 -1.84
N PHE A 125 -2.40 -21.36 -1.99
CA PHE A 125 -1.84 -21.18 -3.33
C PHE A 125 -1.97 -22.48 -4.14
N GLU A 126 -2.50 -22.38 -5.35
CA GLU A 126 -2.61 -23.51 -6.29
C GLU A 126 -2.13 -23.09 -7.68
N PHE A 127 -0.90 -23.50 -8.01
CA PHE A 127 -0.25 -23.15 -9.28
C PHE A 127 -1.09 -23.53 -10.51
N SER A 128 -1.74 -24.70 -10.49
CA SER A 128 -2.56 -25.21 -11.60
C SER A 128 -3.80 -24.37 -11.91
N ARG A 129 -4.23 -23.51 -10.98
CA ARG A 129 -5.40 -22.63 -11.19
C ARG A 129 -5.08 -21.34 -11.93
N GLY A 130 -3.80 -20.96 -12.00
CA GLY A 130 -3.38 -19.71 -12.64
C GLY A 130 -3.99 -18.45 -11.99
N TYR A 131 -3.82 -17.30 -12.62
CA TYR A 131 -4.36 -16.04 -12.08
C TYR A 131 -5.89 -15.92 -12.31
N PRO A 132 -6.61 -15.16 -11.46
CA PRO A 132 -8.02 -14.85 -11.72
C PRO A 132 -8.21 -14.21 -13.11
N ARG A 133 -9.37 -14.51 -13.72
CA ARG A 133 -9.77 -13.88 -14.99
C ARG A 133 -10.29 -12.45 -14.82
N PRO A 134 -11.14 -12.14 -13.82
CA PRO A 134 -11.61 -10.78 -13.64
C PRO A 134 -10.46 -9.81 -13.38
N PRO A 135 -10.52 -8.58 -13.93
CA PRO A 135 -9.53 -7.56 -13.69
C PRO A 135 -9.53 -7.13 -12.22
N THR A 136 -8.33 -7.05 -11.67
CA THR A 136 -8.08 -6.47 -10.37
C THR A 136 -7.93 -4.96 -10.47
N LEU A 137 -7.93 -4.31 -9.32
CA LEU A 137 -7.57 -2.91 -9.10
C LEU A 137 -6.27 -2.55 -9.84
N PHE A 138 -5.29 -3.44 -9.82
CA PHE A 138 -4.00 -3.20 -10.45
C PHE A 138 -4.10 -3.18 -11.98
N ASP A 139 -4.92 -4.07 -12.57
CA ASP A 139 -5.16 -4.07 -14.02
C ASP A 139 -5.81 -2.74 -14.47
N TYR A 140 -6.74 -2.19 -13.67
CA TYR A 140 -7.35 -0.90 -13.99
C TYR A 140 -6.42 0.30 -13.78
N LEU A 141 -5.52 0.27 -12.79
CA LEU A 141 -4.51 1.31 -12.62
C LEU A 141 -3.48 1.31 -13.75
N ASP A 142 -3.11 0.13 -14.23
CA ASP A 142 -2.24 -0.07 -15.39
C ASP A 142 -2.87 0.51 -16.66
N LEU A 143 -4.13 0.15 -16.94
CA LEU A 143 -4.86 0.58 -18.14
C LEU A 143 -5.35 2.04 -18.10
N GLY A 144 -5.85 2.49 -16.95
CA GLY A 144 -6.56 3.76 -16.78
C GLY A 144 -5.66 4.98 -16.55
N GLY A 145 -4.34 4.79 -16.48
CA GLY A 145 -3.41 5.89 -16.27
C GLY A 145 -1.93 5.52 -16.15
N GLY A 146 -1.57 4.24 -16.23
CA GLY A 146 -0.19 3.79 -16.03
C GLY A 146 0.34 4.11 -14.64
N LEU A 147 -0.52 4.04 -13.62
CA LEU A 147 -0.17 4.43 -12.26
C LEU A 147 0.63 3.31 -11.55
N ASP A 148 1.89 3.60 -11.21
CA ASP A 148 2.76 2.65 -10.51
C ASP A 148 2.16 2.15 -9.18
N SER A 149 2.17 0.83 -9.01
CA SER A 149 1.69 0.13 -7.83
C SER A 149 2.79 -0.73 -7.22
N ALA A 150 2.94 -0.67 -5.89
CA ALA A 150 3.84 -1.53 -5.14
C ALA A 150 3.05 -2.35 -4.12
N ILE A 151 3.14 -3.67 -4.19
CA ILE A 151 2.32 -4.59 -3.40
C ILE A 151 3.21 -5.47 -2.54
N PHE A 152 2.94 -5.47 -1.23
CA PHE A 152 3.66 -6.28 -0.26
C PHE A 152 2.71 -7.25 0.42
N PHE A 153 2.79 -8.52 0.04
CA PHE A 153 1.98 -9.60 0.60
C PHE A 153 2.79 -10.45 1.57
N MET A 154 2.33 -10.54 2.82
CA MET A 154 2.91 -11.46 3.81
C MET A 154 2.23 -12.83 3.85
N ASP A 155 1.78 -13.35 2.71
CA ASP A 155 1.27 -14.72 2.66
C ASP A 155 1.42 -15.33 1.27
N GLU A 156 1.88 -16.58 1.20
CA GLU A 156 2.10 -17.28 -0.07
C GLU A 156 0.82 -17.56 -0.84
N SER A 157 -0.34 -17.71 -0.17
CA SER A 157 -1.62 -17.90 -0.85
C SER A 157 -1.94 -16.75 -1.82
N LEU A 158 -1.48 -15.54 -1.50
CA LEU A 158 -1.71 -14.34 -2.28
C LEU A 158 -0.85 -14.26 -3.54
N TYR A 159 0.11 -15.19 -3.75
CA TYR A 159 0.72 -15.36 -5.08
C TYR A 159 -0.33 -15.64 -6.16
N GLN A 160 -1.48 -16.22 -5.80
CA GLN A 160 -2.59 -16.43 -6.73
C GLN A 160 -3.14 -15.13 -7.33
N LEU A 161 -2.96 -14.00 -6.65
CA LEU A 161 -3.43 -12.67 -7.06
C LEU A 161 -2.29 -11.77 -7.56
N ALA A 162 -1.05 -12.24 -7.51
CA ALA A 162 0.13 -11.51 -7.94
C ALA A 162 0.39 -11.71 -9.45
N LYS A 163 -0.58 -11.30 -10.27
CA LYS A 163 -0.51 -11.37 -11.73
C LYS A 163 0.54 -10.38 -12.25
N PRO A 164 1.54 -10.81 -13.04
CA PRO A 164 2.53 -9.88 -13.60
C PRO A 164 1.87 -8.77 -14.43
N ALA A 165 2.20 -7.51 -14.13
CA ALA A 165 1.75 -6.35 -14.90
C ALA A 165 2.87 -5.29 -14.98
N PRO A 166 2.97 -4.51 -16.06
CA PRO A 166 4.07 -3.59 -16.31
C PRO A 166 4.33 -2.56 -15.21
N TYR A 167 3.29 -1.93 -14.67
CA TYR A 167 3.40 -0.89 -13.64
C TYR A 167 3.13 -1.43 -12.22
N THR A 168 3.28 -2.74 -12.01
CA THR A 168 2.91 -3.39 -10.74
C THR A 168 4.04 -4.26 -10.21
N ASP A 169 4.66 -3.82 -9.12
CA ASP A 169 5.72 -4.53 -8.42
C ASP A 169 5.16 -5.36 -7.25
N TYR A 170 5.30 -6.68 -7.30
CA TYR A 170 4.92 -7.58 -6.21
C TYR A 170 6.12 -8.03 -5.38
N GLN A 171 5.98 -7.95 -4.06
CA GLN A 171 6.87 -8.60 -3.11
C GLN A 171 6.03 -9.47 -2.17
N VAL A 172 6.18 -10.78 -2.32
CA VAL A 172 5.44 -11.75 -1.52
C VAL A 172 6.41 -12.51 -0.64
N CYS A 173 6.07 -12.68 0.64
CA CYS A 173 6.73 -13.61 1.53
C CYS A 173 5.70 -14.57 2.10
N GLY A 174 6.12 -15.80 2.41
CA GLY A 174 5.25 -16.85 2.93
C GLY A 174 5.61 -17.32 4.33
N LEU A 175 4.73 -18.13 4.93
CA LEU A 175 4.85 -18.67 6.29
C LEU A 175 6.13 -19.49 6.49
N LEU A 176 6.57 -20.21 5.46
CA LEU A 176 7.77 -21.04 5.50
C LEU A 176 9.08 -20.22 5.57
N ARG A 177 8.99 -18.89 5.49
CA ARG A 177 10.12 -17.97 5.66
C ARG A 177 10.03 -17.31 7.03
N PRO A 178 10.91 -17.66 7.99
CA PRO A 178 10.91 -17.05 9.33
C PRO A 178 11.04 -15.52 9.29
N GLU A 179 11.64 -14.99 8.23
CA GLU A 179 11.77 -13.55 8.02
C GLU A 179 10.46 -12.88 7.57
N CYS A 180 9.39 -13.62 7.27
CA CYS A 180 8.10 -13.06 6.83
C CYS A 180 7.29 -12.52 8.02
N ASN A 181 7.76 -11.39 8.53
CA ASN A 181 7.17 -10.64 9.65
C ASN A 181 7.00 -9.14 9.29
N PRO A 182 6.22 -8.37 10.07
CA PRO A 182 5.90 -6.99 9.73
C PRO A 182 7.14 -6.08 9.60
N ASP A 183 8.16 -6.26 10.44
CA ASP A 183 9.38 -5.46 10.38
C ASP A 183 10.18 -5.71 9.08
N ARG A 184 10.23 -6.96 8.63
CA ARG A 184 10.88 -7.29 7.36
C ARG A 184 10.12 -6.72 6.17
N LEU A 185 8.78 -6.76 6.18
CA LEU A 185 7.98 -6.12 5.16
C LEU A 185 8.26 -4.61 5.09
N VAL A 186 8.33 -3.92 6.22
CA VAL A 186 8.70 -2.49 6.28
C VAL A 186 10.11 -2.26 5.72
N ALA A 187 11.06 -3.16 5.98
CA ALA A 187 12.40 -3.08 5.40
C ALA A 187 12.37 -3.18 3.87
N TYR A 188 11.51 -4.04 3.31
CA TYR A 188 11.31 -4.15 1.86
C TYR A 188 10.63 -2.91 1.27
N ILE A 189 9.63 -2.33 1.93
CA ILE A 189 9.05 -1.03 1.51
C ILE A 189 10.12 0.05 1.49
N ARG A 190 10.98 0.12 2.52
CA ARG A 190 12.09 1.08 2.57
C ARG A 190 13.07 0.89 1.40
N GLN A 191 13.39 -0.36 1.05
CA GLN A 191 14.26 -0.66 -0.08
C GLN A 191 13.63 -0.26 -1.41
N TYR A 192 12.34 -0.55 -1.59
CA TYR A 192 11.57 -0.13 -2.75
C TYR A 192 11.60 1.40 -2.91
N LEU A 193 11.20 2.16 -1.88
CA LEU A 193 11.15 3.63 -1.94
C LEU A 193 12.54 4.23 -2.17
N LYS A 194 13.59 3.66 -1.57
CA LYS A 194 14.97 4.06 -1.84
C LYS A 194 15.32 3.86 -3.32
N LYS A 195 14.98 2.71 -3.90
CA LYS A 195 15.25 2.40 -5.31
C LYS A 195 14.46 3.31 -6.25
N ALA A 196 13.15 3.41 -6.04
CA ALA A 196 12.24 4.30 -6.76
C ALA A 196 12.73 5.77 -6.80
N SER A 197 13.26 6.26 -5.68
CA SER A 197 13.77 7.64 -5.58
C SER A 197 15.20 7.84 -6.10
N SER A 198 15.91 6.78 -6.48
CA SER A 198 17.34 6.84 -6.81
C SER A 198 17.64 7.32 -8.24
N GLY A 199 16.67 7.28 -9.14
CA GLY A 199 16.83 7.70 -10.54
C GLY A 199 17.75 6.83 -11.40
N HIS A 200 18.28 5.72 -10.87
CA HIS A 200 19.19 4.83 -11.59
C HIS A 200 18.63 3.40 -11.62
N GLY A 201 18.21 2.96 -12.81
CA GLY A 201 17.76 1.59 -13.05
C GLY A 201 18.94 0.67 -13.33
N TYR A 202 19.30 -0.18 -12.36
CA TYR A 202 20.05 -1.41 -12.64
C TYR A 202 19.29 -2.61 -12.06
N GLY A 203 19.15 -3.69 -12.85
CA GLY A 203 18.36 -4.89 -12.51
C GLY A 203 16.84 -4.72 -12.65
N HIS A 204 16.03 -5.48 -11.87
CA HIS A 204 14.56 -5.35 -11.75
C HIS A 204 14.18 -3.88 -11.41
N ALA A 205 14.02 -3.02 -12.41
CA ALA A 205 14.03 -1.58 -12.23
C ALA A 205 12.71 -1.10 -11.61
N VAL A 206 12.79 -0.41 -10.48
CA VAL A 206 11.68 0.32 -9.88
C VAL A 206 11.84 1.77 -10.31
N LEU A 207 11.04 2.19 -11.28
CA LEU A 207 11.25 3.42 -12.03
C LEU A 207 10.58 4.64 -11.40
N ALA A 208 9.62 4.43 -10.50
CA ALA A 208 8.88 5.51 -9.86
C ALA A 208 8.43 5.16 -8.44
N LEU A 209 8.12 6.22 -7.68
CA LEU A 209 7.43 6.08 -6.39
C LEU A 209 5.98 5.66 -6.65
N PRO A 210 5.37 4.83 -5.77
CA PRO A 210 4.09 4.22 -6.09
C PRO A 210 2.95 5.22 -5.88
N HIS A 211 2.02 5.25 -6.82
CA HIS A 211 0.70 5.88 -6.66
C HIS A 211 -0.18 5.03 -5.76
N LEU A 212 -0.03 3.70 -5.76
CA LEU A 212 -0.67 2.80 -4.81
C LEU A 212 0.35 1.91 -4.11
N LEU A 213 0.42 2.00 -2.79
CA LEU A 213 1.14 1.03 -1.95
C LEU A 213 0.12 0.13 -1.24
N VAL A 214 0.19 -1.19 -1.47
CA VAL A 214 -0.60 -2.19 -0.74
C VAL A 214 0.29 -2.88 0.30
N VAL A 215 -0.18 -2.94 1.54
CA VAL A 215 0.54 -3.52 2.68
C VAL A 215 -0.35 -4.53 3.39
N HIS A 216 -0.06 -5.81 3.21
CA HIS A 216 -0.80 -6.90 3.83
C HIS A 216 -0.12 -7.41 5.11
N LEU A 217 -0.84 -7.43 6.24
CA LEU A 217 -0.31 -7.73 7.57
C LEU A 217 -1.19 -8.77 8.31
N PRO A 218 -0.95 -10.07 8.14
CA PRO A 218 -1.77 -11.14 8.69
C PRO A 218 -1.32 -11.64 10.08
N ALA A 219 -0.30 -11.01 10.68
CA ALA A 219 0.30 -11.49 11.92
C ALA A 219 -0.69 -11.71 13.09
N PRO A 220 -1.71 -10.85 13.31
CA PRO A 220 -2.70 -11.06 14.37
C PRO A 220 -3.57 -12.29 14.12
N GLU A 221 -4.06 -12.51 12.91
CA GLU A 221 -4.79 -13.74 12.54
C GLU A 221 -3.99 -15.00 12.83
N ARG A 222 -2.71 -15.01 12.42
CA ARG A 222 -1.82 -16.16 12.67
C ARG A 222 -1.65 -16.43 14.17
N ALA A 223 -1.38 -15.38 14.95
CA ALA A 223 -1.18 -15.50 16.38
C ALA A 223 -2.47 -15.88 17.13
N GLY A 224 -3.60 -15.28 16.74
CA GLY A 224 -4.92 -15.54 17.31
C GLY A 224 -5.38 -16.98 17.04
N THR A 225 -5.15 -17.48 15.83
CA THR A 225 -5.46 -18.88 15.48
C THR A 225 -4.52 -19.89 16.16
N ALA A 226 -3.22 -19.59 16.26
CA ALA A 226 -2.24 -20.52 16.85
C ALA A 226 -2.25 -20.54 18.40
N HIS A 227 -2.50 -19.40 19.04
CA HIS A 227 -2.32 -19.22 20.48
C HIS A 227 -3.59 -18.74 21.21
N GLY A 228 -4.64 -18.39 20.47
CA GLY A 228 -5.89 -17.86 21.01
C GLY A 228 -5.97 -16.33 20.99
N TRP A 229 -7.18 -15.81 20.87
CA TRP A 229 -7.52 -14.38 20.67
C TRP A 229 -7.36 -13.50 21.91
N SER A 230 -7.04 -14.08 23.06
CA SER A 230 -6.74 -13.38 24.31
C SER A 230 -5.27 -13.55 24.76
N SER A 231 -4.47 -14.22 23.94
CA SER A 231 -3.08 -14.58 24.27
C SER A 231 -2.13 -13.38 24.32
N LYS A 232 -0.95 -13.59 24.91
CA LYS A 232 0.13 -12.59 24.87
C LYS A 232 0.64 -12.43 23.43
N GLU A 233 0.73 -13.53 22.70
CA GLU A 233 1.19 -13.63 21.32
C GLU A 233 0.29 -12.82 20.39
N TYR A 234 -1.04 -12.94 20.54
CA TYR A 234 -1.98 -12.11 19.80
C TYR A 234 -1.82 -10.62 20.12
N ARG A 235 -1.67 -10.24 21.39
CA ARG A 235 -1.41 -8.84 21.79
C ARG A 235 -0.11 -8.30 21.23
N ASP A 236 0.95 -9.09 21.21
CA ASP A 236 2.24 -8.69 20.64
C ASP A 236 2.15 -8.57 19.10
N ALA A 237 1.36 -9.44 18.45
CA ALA A 237 1.09 -9.35 17.03
C ALA A 237 0.32 -8.06 16.67
N LEU A 238 -0.71 -7.67 17.45
CA LEU A 238 -1.40 -6.39 17.28
C LEU A 238 -0.41 -5.20 17.38
N ARG A 239 0.49 -5.23 18.37
CA ARG A 239 1.53 -4.19 18.52
C ARG A 239 2.48 -4.16 17.32
N SER A 240 2.88 -5.32 16.80
CA SER A 240 3.78 -5.42 15.65
C SER A 240 3.16 -4.87 14.36
N VAL A 241 1.86 -5.09 14.14
CA VAL A 241 1.12 -4.53 13.01
C VAL A 241 0.99 -3.02 13.12
N ASP A 242 0.59 -2.51 14.29
CA ASP A 242 0.49 -1.05 14.50
C ASP A 242 1.85 -0.36 14.32
N HIS A 243 2.93 -1.00 14.80
CA HIS A 243 4.31 -0.55 14.56
C HIS A 243 4.64 -0.48 13.06
N ALA A 244 4.31 -1.52 12.30
CA ALA A 244 4.57 -1.56 10.86
C ALA A 244 3.78 -0.51 10.07
N MET A 245 2.52 -0.27 10.46
CA MET A 245 1.71 0.82 9.91
C MET A 245 2.40 2.17 10.15
N ARG A 246 2.77 2.47 11.40
CA ARG A 246 3.48 3.72 11.75
C ARG A 246 4.77 3.88 10.97
N ALA A 247 5.60 2.84 10.92
CA ALA A 247 6.88 2.89 10.23
C ALA A 247 6.71 3.12 8.72
N THR A 248 5.66 2.58 8.11
CA THR A 248 5.32 2.83 6.70
C THR A 248 4.87 4.28 6.47
N LEU A 249 4.04 4.84 7.35
CA LEU A 249 3.66 6.25 7.30
C LEU A 249 4.87 7.17 7.47
N ASP A 250 5.80 6.82 8.38
CA ASP A 250 7.05 7.56 8.60
C ASP A 250 7.96 7.52 7.36
N LEU A 251 7.99 6.41 6.61
CA LEU A 251 8.69 6.34 5.33
C LEU A 251 8.10 7.31 4.31
N PHE A 252 6.77 7.33 4.14
CA PHE A 252 6.10 8.27 3.24
C PHE A 252 6.33 9.72 3.66
N LYS A 253 6.34 10.00 4.97
CA LYS A 253 6.68 11.32 5.50
C LYS A 253 8.11 11.72 5.13
N LYS A 254 9.08 10.82 5.31
CA LYS A 254 10.49 11.05 4.98
C LYS A 254 10.72 11.35 3.49
N HIS A 255 9.94 10.74 2.61
CA HIS A 255 9.96 11.00 1.17
C HIS A 255 9.08 12.19 0.74
N GLY A 256 8.47 12.93 1.68
CA GLY A 256 7.62 14.08 1.36
C GLY A 256 6.28 13.73 0.71
N LEU A 257 5.83 12.47 0.81
CA LEU A 257 4.61 11.95 0.18
C LEU A 257 3.39 12.04 1.10
N LEU A 258 3.57 11.98 2.42
CA LEU A 258 2.46 11.78 3.36
C LEU A 258 1.36 12.86 3.26
N ALA A 259 1.72 14.13 3.04
CA ALA A 259 0.76 15.24 2.99
C ALA A 259 -0.23 15.18 1.82
N ARG A 260 0.08 14.39 0.79
CA ARG A 260 -0.72 14.14 -0.42
C ARG A 260 -1.10 12.67 -0.58
N THR A 261 -1.05 11.93 0.53
CA THR A 261 -1.40 10.52 0.56
C THR A 261 -2.73 10.32 1.27
N THR A 262 -3.63 9.55 0.66
CA THR A 262 -4.80 9.00 1.33
C THR A 262 -4.45 7.62 1.90
N ILE A 263 -4.88 7.33 3.12
CA ILE A 263 -4.56 6.11 3.84
C ILE A 263 -5.85 5.34 4.06
N PHE A 264 -5.92 4.14 3.51
CA PHE A 264 -6.98 3.17 3.73
C PHE A 264 -6.49 2.11 4.72
N VAL A 265 -7.37 1.71 5.64
CA VAL A 265 -7.16 0.54 6.49
C VAL A 265 -8.42 -0.31 6.49
N THR A 266 -8.28 -1.59 6.19
CA THR A 266 -9.35 -2.57 6.37
C THR A 266 -8.81 -3.92 6.82
N ALA A 267 -9.68 -4.88 7.10
CA ALA A 267 -9.30 -6.25 7.39
C ALA A 267 -10.07 -7.23 6.51
N LEU A 268 -9.45 -8.36 6.15
CA LEU A 268 -10.12 -9.42 5.39
C LEU A 268 -11.07 -10.25 6.26
N ASN A 269 -10.76 -10.34 7.56
CA ASN A 269 -11.49 -11.08 8.57
C ASN A 269 -11.26 -10.48 9.97
N GLY A 270 -12.14 -10.87 10.89
CA GLY A 270 -12.07 -10.52 12.31
C GLY A 270 -11.67 -11.69 13.18
N THR A 271 -11.73 -11.50 14.50
CA THR A 271 -11.32 -12.54 15.46
C THR A 271 -12.22 -13.77 15.40
N GLY A 272 -11.61 -14.96 15.50
CA GLY A 272 -12.32 -16.23 15.62
C GLY A 272 -12.73 -16.90 14.31
N VAL A 273 -12.27 -16.41 13.16
CA VAL A 273 -12.84 -16.79 11.85
C VAL A 273 -11.87 -17.54 10.92
N GLY A 274 -10.55 -17.52 11.16
CA GLY A 274 -9.59 -18.29 10.36
C GLY A 274 -9.43 -19.77 10.71
N GLN A 275 -10.30 -20.35 11.55
CA GLN A 275 -10.36 -21.81 11.67
C GLN A 275 -11.05 -22.39 10.44
N ALA A 276 -10.37 -23.31 9.73
CA ALA A 276 -11.05 -24.18 8.79
C ALA A 276 -12.24 -24.86 9.51
N PRO A 277 -13.43 -24.93 8.91
CA PRO A 277 -14.58 -25.56 9.55
C PRO A 277 -14.20 -26.95 10.05
N THR A 278 -14.41 -27.22 11.35
CA THR A 278 -14.41 -28.61 11.83
C THR A 278 -15.42 -29.39 10.99
N ALA A 279 -15.09 -30.63 10.61
CA ALA A 279 -15.98 -31.46 9.79
C ALA A 279 -17.41 -31.44 10.36
N GLY A 280 -18.36 -30.85 9.61
CA GLY A 280 -19.76 -30.69 10.02
C GLY A 280 -20.21 -29.27 10.37
N ALA A 281 -19.31 -28.28 10.45
CA ALA A 281 -19.69 -26.88 10.63
C ALA A 281 -20.21 -26.27 9.31
N LYS A 282 -21.38 -25.63 9.35
CA LYS A 282 -21.93 -24.91 8.19
C LYS A 282 -20.98 -23.76 7.81
N PRO A 283 -20.74 -23.51 6.51
CA PRO A 283 -20.04 -22.30 6.09
C PRO A 283 -20.77 -21.08 6.67
N PRO A 284 -20.05 -20.12 7.27
CA PRO A 284 -20.67 -18.89 7.75
C PRO A 284 -21.38 -18.20 6.58
N THR A 285 -22.58 -17.65 6.82
CA THR A 285 -23.26 -16.79 5.85
C THR A 285 -22.67 -15.37 5.90
N THR A 286 -22.99 -14.53 4.92
CA THR A 286 -22.58 -13.11 4.94
C THR A 286 -23.10 -12.35 6.16
N THR A 287 -24.25 -12.76 6.71
CA THR A 287 -24.83 -12.22 7.94
C THR A 287 -24.05 -12.65 9.21
N ASP A 288 -23.38 -13.80 9.15
CA ASP A 288 -22.58 -14.35 10.25
C ASP A 288 -21.08 -14.01 10.14
N SER A 289 -20.69 -13.35 9.04
CA SER A 289 -19.30 -12.98 8.80
C SER A 289 -18.87 -11.85 9.75
N PRO A 290 -17.64 -11.89 10.28
CA PRO A 290 -17.18 -10.90 11.24
C PRO A 290 -17.17 -9.54 10.58
N LEU A 291 -17.62 -8.53 11.32
CA LEU A 291 -17.50 -7.15 10.87
C LEU A 291 -16.06 -6.68 11.06
N VAL A 292 -15.55 -5.98 10.06
CA VAL A 292 -14.16 -5.54 9.97
C VAL A 292 -14.08 -4.01 10.01
N PRO A 293 -12.94 -3.43 10.44
CA PRO A 293 -12.72 -2.00 10.29
C PRO A 293 -12.69 -1.62 8.81
N TRP A 294 -13.22 -0.44 8.51
CA TRP A 294 -12.99 0.25 7.25
C TRP A 294 -12.78 1.73 7.55
N ILE A 295 -11.53 2.17 7.37
CA ILE A 295 -11.03 3.49 7.77
C ILE A 295 -10.37 4.12 6.55
N VAL A 296 -10.66 5.40 6.31
CA VAL A 296 -9.97 6.22 5.32
C VAL A 296 -9.55 7.52 5.98
N SER A 297 -8.32 7.97 5.76
CA SER A 297 -7.78 9.19 6.39
C SER A 297 -6.74 9.87 5.49
N GLY A 298 -6.33 11.08 5.85
CA GLY A 298 -5.30 11.82 5.10
C GLY A 298 -5.87 12.71 4.00
N ALA A 299 -5.12 12.86 2.90
CA ALA A 299 -5.44 13.80 1.82
C ALA A 299 -6.83 13.55 1.23
N GLY A 300 -7.59 14.62 0.99
CA GLY A 300 -8.93 14.57 0.36
C GLY A 300 -10.08 13.99 1.21
N ILE A 301 -9.83 13.55 2.45
CA ILE A 301 -10.83 12.84 3.28
C ILE A 301 -11.37 13.71 4.43
N LYS A 302 -12.66 13.58 4.73
CA LYS A 302 -13.31 14.23 5.88
C LYS A 302 -12.70 13.69 7.18
N GLY A 303 -12.24 14.59 8.05
CA GLY A 303 -11.74 14.20 9.36
C GLY A 303 -12.85 14.01 10.39
N GLY A 304 -12.69 13.05 11.29
CA GLY A 304 -13.63 12.76 12.37
C GLY A 304 -15.03 12.31 11.92
N HIS A 305 -15.13 11.75 10.71
CA HIS A 305 -16.42 11.37 10.12
C HIS A 305 -16.79 9.92 10.47
N THR A 306 -17.98 9.71 11.00
CA THR A 306 -18.53 8.34 11.13
C THR A 306 -19.33 8.01 9.88
N ILE A 307 -18.91 6.97 9.18
CA ILE A 307 -19.56 6.47 7.96
C ILE A 307 -20.92 5.89 8.35
N GLN A 308 -21.98 6.37 7.71
CA GLN A 308 -23.37 6.02 7.98
C GLN A 308 -23.89 4.96 7.02
N GLN A 309 -23.39 4.94 5.78
CA GLN A 309 -23.82 3.94 4.80
C GLN A 309 -23.25 2.55 5.14
N PRO A 310 -23.94 1.45 4.78
CA PRO A 310 -23.32 0.14 4.78
C PRO A 310 -22.09 0.12 3.88
N VAL A 311 -21.01 -0.51 4.35
CA VAL A 311 -19.77 -0.68 3.60
C VAL A 311 -19.43 -2.16 3.52
N SER A 312 -19.04 -2.60 2.33
CA SER A 312 -18.46 -3.92 2.08
C SER A 312 -16.98 -3.79 1.73
N ILE A 313 -16.16 -4.80 2.00
CA ILE A 313 -14.75 -4.78 1.56
C ILE A 313 -14.62 -4.70 0.03
N LEU A 314 -15.65 -5.12 -0.72
CA LEU A 314 -15.73 -4.98 -2.18
C LEU A 314 -15.63 -3.50 -2.60
N ASP A 315 -16.14 -2.58 -1.79
CA ASP A 315 -16.19 -1.14 -2.08
C ASP A 315 -14.80 -0.47 -2.04
N THR A 316 -13.80 -1.17 -1.48
CA THR A 316 -12.45 -0.65 -1.31
C THR A 316 -11.78 -0.32 -2.64
N GLY A 317 -11.84 -1.23 -3.61
CA GLY A 317 -11.24 -1.05 -4.94
C GLY A 317 -11.78 0.19 -5.63
N ALA A 318 -13.11 0.30 -5.77
CA ALA A 318 -13.74 1.46 -6.41
C ALA A 318 -13.44 2.77 -5.68
N THR A 319 -13.40 2.75 -4.35
CA THR A 319 -13.09 3.95 -3.58
C THR A 319 -11.64 4.38 -3.75
N VAL A 320 -10.67 3.44 -3.83
CA VAL A 320 -9.27 3.74 -4.15
C VAL A 320 -9.13 4.35 -5.54
N MET A 321 -9.84 3.81 -6.54
CA MET A 321 -9.84 4.34 -7.91
C MET A 321 -10.39 5.77 -7.95
N ARG A 322 -11.51 6.01 -7.25
CA ARG A 322 -12.07 7.35 -7.05
C ARG A 322 -11.07 8.31 -6.40
N THR A 323 -10.30 7.85 -5.41
CA THR A 323 -9.26 8.64 -4.75
C THR A 323 -8.13 9.03 -5.69
N LEU A 324 -7.74 8.14 -6.60
CA LEU A 324 -6.71 8.38 -7.61
C LEU A 324 -7.23 9.05 -8.88
N ALA A 325 -8.53 9.42 -8.91
CA ALA A 325 -9.21 10.02 -10.06
C ALA A 325 -9.09 9.18 -11.34
N VAL A 326 -9.14 7.85 -11.20
CA VAL A 326 -9.17 6.91 -12.32
C VAL A 326 -10.59 6.39 -12.50
N ASP A 327 -11.12 6.52 -13.71
CA ASP A 327 -12.44 5.99 -14.06
C ASP A 327 -12.42 4.45 -14.02
N THR A 328 -13.47 3.86 -13.42
CA THR A 328 -13.64 2.41 -13.33
C THR A 328 -14.61 1.92 -14.39
N HIS A 329 -14.46 0.67 -14.83
CA HIS A 329 -15.35 0.04 -15.81
C HIS A 329 -16.33 -0.94 -15.15
N THR A 330 -17.34 -1.33 -15.93
CA THR A 330 -18.63 -1.93 -15.54
C THR A 330 -18.59 -3.35 -14.95
N GLU A 331 -17.43 -3.95 -14.73
CA GLU A 331 -17.35 -5.35 -14.27
C GLU A 331 -17.44 -5.50 -12.75
N TRP A 332 -17.21 -4.45 -11.97
CA TRP A 332 -17.25 -4.54 -10.51
C TRP A 332 -18.65 -4.27 -9.94
N GLU A 333 -19.01 -4.97 -8.87
CA GLU A 333 -20.22 -4.68 -8.09
C GLU A 333 -19.97 -3.69 -6.94
N SER A 334 -18.70 -3.36 -6.71
CA SER A 334 -18.24 -2.38 -5.74
C SER A 334 -18.88 -1.01 -5.94
N ARG A 335 -19.15 -0.32 -4.84
CA ARG A 335 -19.66 1.06 -4.85
C ARG A 335 -18.64 1.99 -4.21
N VAL A 336 -18.48 3.17 -4.79
CA VAL A 336 -17.64 4.20 -4.17
C VAL A 336 -18.32 4.67 -2.88
N VAL A 337 -17.57 4.70 -1.77
CA VAL A 337 -18.04 5.27 -0.49
C VAL A 337 -17.89 6.79 -0.54
N GLU A 338 -18.76 7.46 -1.30
CA GLU A 338 -18.62 8.90 -1.61
C GLU A 338 -18.63 9.81 -0.36
N GLU A 339 -19.29 9.41 0.71
CA GLU A 339 -19.42 10.25 1.90
C GLU A 339 -18.08 10.53 2.62
N VAL A 340 -17.01 9.77 2.34
CA VAL A 340 -15.70 10.02 2.95
C VAL A 340 -14.98 11.24 2.39
N PHE A 341 -15.29 11.68 1.16
CA PHE A 341 -14.53 12.71 0.47
C PHE A 341 -14.95 14.12 0.89
N GLN A 342 -13.98 15.04 1.06
CA GLN A 342 -14.26 16.45 1.36
C GLN A 342 -15.03 17.15 0.23
N ASN A 343 -14.72 16.78 -1.02
CA ASN A 343 -15.34 17.30 -2.23
C ASN A 343 -16.02 16.16 -2.99
N PRO A 344 -17.33 15.92 -2.76
CA PRO A 344 -18.08 14.98 -3.59
C PRO A 344 -18.10 15.46 -5.05
N PRO A 345 -18.21 14.55 -6.04
CA PRO A 345 -18.32 14.97 -7.43
C PRO A 345 -19.51 15.92 -7.58
N ALA A 346 -19.35 16.95 -8.42
CA ALA A 346 -20.46 17.84 -8.74
C ALA A 346 -21.59 16.98 -9.29
N VAL A 347 -22.74 16.94 -8.60
CA VAL A 347 -23.94 16.29 -9.11
C VAL A 347 -24.22 16.95 -10.46
N ALA A 348 -24.10 16.19 -11.55
CA ALA A 348 -24.55 16.65 -12.85
C ALA A 348 -26.03 16.99 -12.69
N SER A 349 -26.34 18.29 -12.63
CA SER A 349 -27.70 18.78 -12.62
C SER A 349 -28.37 18.19 -13.84
N ALA A 350 -29.27 17.23 -13.65
CA ALA A 350 -30.14 16.75 -14.70
C ALA A 350 -30.92 17.96 -15.21
N SER A 351 -30.48 18.54 -16.31
CA SER A 351 -31.24 19.56 -17.02
C SER A 351 -32.47 18.86 -17.57
N SER A 352 -33.58 18.94 -16.84
CA SER A 352 -34.89 18.64 -17.37
C SER A 352 -35.23 19.69 -18.42
N THR A 353 -34.71 19.54 -19.63
CA THR A 353 -35.30 20.19 -20.80
C THR A 353 -36.51 19.37 -21.21
N SER A 354 -37.68 19.75 -20.70
CA SER A 354 -38.94 19.45 -21.35
C SER A 354 -38.93 20.11 -22.73
N ARG A 355 -39.16 19.35 -23.78
CA ARG A 355 -39.76 19.88 -24.99
C ARG A 355 -40.73 18.86 -25.56
#